data_AF-A0A818P4F4-F1
#
_entry.id   AF-A0A818P4F4-F1
#
_cell.length_a   1.000
_cell.length_b   1.000
_cell.length_c   1.000
_cell.angle_alpha   90.00
_cell.angle_beta   90.00
_cell.angle_gamma   90.00
#
_symmetry.space_group_name_H-M   'P 1'
#
loop_
_entity.id
_entity.type
_entity.pdbx_description
1 polymer ?
#
loop_
_entity_poly.entity_id
_entity_poly.type
_entity_poly.pdbx_seq_one_letter_code
_entity_poly.pdbx_strand_id
1 'polypeptide(L)'
;MIPKILTITLRKDTFLQFDSGPGDNRLVIFASVAQLKLLEDTEEILIDGTFKVTPLIFAQLYTTHGVYRNDVFPLIFALLPDEQQQSYKRLIKELCHLCPAWFPKSSMVDFEKWAISAFEEEINTITNSVKISGCFFDLQRSILGKVQVSNAFTQLR
;
A
#
# COMPACT_ATOMS: atom_id res chain seq x y z
N MET A 1 4.57 -16.03 -14.73
CA MET A 1 5.93 -15.97 -14.17
C MET A 1 6.35 -14.51 -14.11
N ILE A 2 6.93 -14.03 -12.99
CA ILE A 2 7.44 -12.65 -12.90
C ILE A 2 8.73 -12.55 -13.74
N PRO A 3 8.86 -11.55 -14.64
CA PRO A 3 10.10 -11.33 -15.37
C PRO A 3 11.29 -11.13 -14.42
N LYS A 4 12.41 -11.83 -14.65
CA LYS A 4 13.63 -11.72 -13.83
C LYS A 4 14.17 -10.29 -13.69
N ILE A 5 13.92 -9.45 -14.69
CA ILE A 5 14.33 -8.04 -14.66
C ILE A 5 13.65 -7.25 -13.53
N LEU A 6 12.47 -7.69 -13.08
CA LEU A 6 11.73 -7.07 -11.97
C LEU A 6 12.13 -7.63 -10.61
N THR A 7 12.92 -8.70 -10.55
CA THR A 7 13.30 -9.33 -9.27
C THR A 7 14.61 -8.78 -8.71
N ILE A 8 15.32 -7.95 -9.47
CA ILE A 8 16.59 -7.33 -9.09
C ILE A 8 16.56 -5.83 -9.33
N THR A 9 17.30 -5.08 -8.53
CA THR A 9 17.50 -3.65 -8.74
C THR A 9 18.50 -3.40 -9.88
N LEU A 10 18.63 -2.14 -10.31
CA LEU A 10 19.68 -1.73 -11.26
C LEU A 10 21.11 -2.00 -10.75
N ARG A 11 21.28 -2.11 -9.43
CA ARG A 11 22.55 -2.46 -8.77
C ARG A 11 22.74 -3.98 -8.60
N LYS A 12 21.80 -4.78 -9.11
CA LYS A 12 21.76 -6.25 -9.01
C LYS A 12 21.49 -6.79 -7.61
N ASP A 13 20.91 -5.97 -6.73
CA ASP A 13 20.45 -6.41 -5.41
C ASP A 13 19.07 -7.07 -5.53
N THR A 14 18.74 -7.97 -4.60
CA THR A 14 17.40 -8.59 -4.52
C THR A 14 16.33 -7.52 -4.32
N PHE A 15 15.31 -7.55 -5.17
CA PHE A 15 14.16 -6.66 -5.10
C PHE A 15 12.85 -7.41 -4.87
N LEU A 16 12.70 -8.64 -5.38
CA LEU A 16 11.57 -9.49 -5.04
C LEU A 16 11.76 -10.10 -3.65
N GLN A 17 10.89 -9.75 -2.70
CA GLN A 17 10.96 -10.22 -1.31
C GLN A 17 9.98 -11.34 -1.03
N PHE A 18 8.81 -11.31 -1.67
CA PHE A 18 7.78 -12.32 -1.49
C PHE A 18 7.00 -12.57 -2.79
N ASP A 19 6.69 -13.82 -3.05
CA ASP A 19 5.78 -14.27 -4.11
C ASP A 19 5.06 -15.51 -3.62
N SER A 20 3.74 -15.42 -3.40
CA SER A 20 2.95 -16.56 -2.93
C SER A 20 2.81 -17.68 -3.98
N GLY A 21 3.35 -17.49 -5.17
CA GLY A 21 3.24 -18.44 -6.28
C GLY A 21 2.03 -18.18 -7.19
N PRO A 22 1.96 -18.88 -8.33
CA PRO A 22 0.89 -18.72 -9.29
C PRO A 22 -0.48 -19.10 -8.70
N GLY A 23 -1.52 -18.34 -9.06
CA GLY A 23 -2.89 -18.56 -8.64
C GLY A 23 -3.68 -17.26 -8.63
N ASP A 24 -5.00 -17.35 -8.49
CA ASP A 24 -5.90 -16.19 -8.51
C ASP A 24 -5.73 -15.29 -7.30
N ASN A 25 -5.15 -15.82 -6.21
CA ASN A 25 -4.98 -15.13 -4.94
C ASN A 25 -3.51 -14.76 -4.67
N ARG A 26 -2.76 -14.49 -5.75
CA ARG A 26 -1.32 -14.25 -5.73
C ARG A 26 -0.99 -12.89 -5.13
N LEU A 27 -0.10 -12.89 -4.15
CA LEU A 27 0.48 -11.71 -3.54
C LEU A 27 1.97 -11.66 -3.87
N VAL A 28 2.45 -10.50 -4.29
CA VAL A 28 3.87 -10.28 -4.61
C VAL A 28 4.33 -9.00 -3.93
N ILE A 29 5.48 -9.03 -3.27
CA ILE A 29 6.06 -7.88 -2.57
C ILE A 29 7.46 -7.62 -3.11
N PHE A 30 7.69 -6.37 -3.49
CA PHE A 30 8.98 -5.88 -3.92
C PHE A 30 9.48 -4.77 -2.98
N ALA A 31 10.73 -4.91 -2.58
CA ALA A 31 11.49 -3.92 -1.83
C ALA A 31 12.97 -4.30 -1.87
N SER A 32 13.86 -3.32 -1.86
CA SER A 32 15.28 -3.56 -1.60
C SER A 32 15.53 -3.69 -0.10
N VAL A 33 16.63 -4.32 0.28
CA VAL A 33 17.06 -4.40 1.70
C VAL A 33 17.19 -3.01 2.34
N ALA A 34 17.63 -2.01 1.58
CA ALA A 34 17.74 -0.64 2.07
C ALA A 34 16.36 -0.01 2.33
N GLN A 35 15.36 -0.29 1.49
CA GLN A 35 13.99 0.18 1.69
C GLN A 35 13.33 -0.49 2.90
N LEU A 36 13.55 -1.80 3.11
CA LEU A 36 13.04 -2.51 4.29
C LEU A 36 13.60 -1.93 5.59
N LYS A 37 14.91 -1.64 5.64
CA LYS A 37 15.53 -0.98 6.79
C LYS A 37 14.96 0.43 7.02
N LEU A 38 14.82 1.20 5.94
CA LEU A 38 14.26 2.54 6.03
C LEU A 38 12.80 2.50 6.50
N LEU A 39 12.03 1.46 6.16
CA LEU A 39 10.68 1.26 6.65
C LEU A 39 10.65 1.07 8.16
N GLU A 40 11.57 0.26 8.70
CA GLU A 40 11.71 0.05 10.16
C GLU A 40 12.10 1.35 10.89
N ASP A 41 12.95 2.18 10.27
CA ASP A 41 13.41 3.45 10.84
C ASP A 41 12.39 4.60 10.70
N THR A 42 11.30 4.40 9.95
CA THR A 42 10.34 5.46 9.64
C THR A 42 9.18 5.48 10.63
N GLU A 43 8.91 6.66 11.20
CA GLU A 43 7.81 6.84 12.16
C GLU A 43 6.46 7.15 11.50
N GLU A 44 6.46 7.72 10.29
CA GLU A 44 5.25 8.12 9.57
C GLU A 44 5.19 7.43 8.20
N ILE A 45 4.11 6.70 7.96
CA ILE A 45 3.90 6.00 6.70
C ILE A 45 2.68 6.54 5.96
N LEU A 46 2.79 6.60 4.64
CA LEU A 46 1.69 6.90 3.73
C LEU A 46 1.44 5.68 2.87
N ILE A 47 0.19 5.24 2.76
CA ILE A 47 -0.16 4.03 2.03
C ILE A 47 -1.19 4.38 0.96
N ASP A 48 -0.88 4.02 -0.29
CA ASP A 48 -1.64 4.39 -1.48
C ASP A 48 -1.90 3.16 -2.36
N GLY A 49 -3.16 2.95 -2.72
CA GLY A 49 -3.60 1.92 -3.66
C GLY A 49 -3.87 2.53 -5.04
N THR A 50 -3.19 2.04 -6.09
CA THR A 50 -3.42 2.50 -7.46
C THR A 50 -3.91 1.39 -8.39
N PHE A 51 -5.06 1.64 -9.03
CA PHE A 51 -5.76 0.71 -9.93
C PHE A 51 -5.30 0.79 -11.39
N LYS A 52 -4.73 1.92 -11.81
CA LYS A 52 -4.61 2.25 -13.24
C LYS A 52 -3.44 1.57 -13.96
N VAL A 53 -2.60 0.81 -13.27
CA VAL A 53 -1.27 0.41 -13.78
C VAL A 53 -0.96 -1.08 -13.63
N THR A 54 -1.91 -1.91 -13.21
CA THR A 54 -1.63 -3.33 -12.96
C THR A 54 -1.81 -4.23 -14.20
N PRO A 55 -0.95 -5.26 -14.37
CA PRO A 55 -1.19 -6.31 -15.35
C PRO A 55 -2.50 -7.06 -15.05
N LEU A 56 -3.12 -7.66 -16.08
CA LEU A 56 -4.41 -8.39 -16.03
C LEU A 56 -4.61 -9.41 -14.89
N ILE A 57 -3.53 -9.81 -14.19
CA ILE A 57 -3.51 -10.84 -13.15
C ILE A 57 -3.60 -10.23 -11.74
N PHE A 58 -3.40 -8.92 -11.59
CA PHE A 58 -3.46 -8.23 -10.30
C PHE A 58 -4.47 -7.08 -10.37
N ALA A 59 -5.34 -6.97 -9.37
CA ALA A 59 -6.34 -5.91 -9.31
C ALA A 59 -5.72 -4.55 -8.95
N GLN A 60 -4.68 -4.55 -8.11
CA GLN A 60 -4.16 -3.31 -7.54
C GLN A 60 -2.65 -3.38 -7.27
N LEU A 61 -1.97 -2.25 -7.52
CA LEU A 61 -0.62 -1.99 -7.04
C LEU A 61 -0.78 -1.17 -5.77
N TYR A 62 -0.32 -1.73 -4.66
CA TYR A 62 -0.37 -1.12 -3.34
C TYR A 62 1.02 -0.68 -2.93
N THR A 63 1.16 0.57 -2.53
CA THR A 63 2.46 1.19 -2.27
C THR A 63 2.54 1.77 -0.87
N THR A 64 3.59 1.42 -0.15
CA THR A 64 3.88 1.99 1.17
C THR A 64 5.04 2.95 1.04
N HIS A 65 4.83 4.18 1.48
CA HIS A 65 5.79 5.24 1.49
C HIS A 65 6.19 5.58 2.92
N GLY A 66 7.48 5.82 3.13
CA GLY A 66 7.97 6.35 4.39
C GLY A 66 8.27 7.83 4.27
N VAL A 67 7.94 8.60 5.31
CA VAL A 67 8.37 9.99 5.45
C VAL A 67 9.69 10.03 6.21
N TYR A 68 10.76 10.45 5.52
CA TYR A 68 12.07 10.58 6.12
C TYR A 68 12.64 11.98 5.83
N ARG A 69 12.95 12.73 6.89
CA ARG A 69 13.48 14.10 6.81
C ARG A 69 12.65 15.05 5.92
N ASN A 70 11.32 14.97 6.04
CA ASN A 70 10.32 15.73 5.25
C ASN A 70 10.21 15.34 3.77
N ASP A 71 10.93 14.32 3.32
CA ASP A 71 10.77 13.75 1.99
C ASP A 71 10.00 12.43 2.06
N VAL A 72 9.22 12.14 1.01
CA VAL A 72 8.40 10.92 0.90
C VAL A 72 9.08 9.97 -0.08
N PHE A 73 9.38 8.75 0.38
CA PHE A 73 10.03 7.72 -0.44
C PHE A 73 9.14 6.49 -0.56
N PRO A 74 8.95 5.92 -1.77
CA PRO A 74 8.30 4.63 -1.91
C PRO A 74 9.24 3.52 -1.42
N LEU A 75 8.79 2.77 -0.42
CA LEU A 75 9.58 1.73 0.24
C LEU A 75 9.13 0.34 -0.17
N ILE A 76 7.81 0.13 -0.28
CA ILE A 76 7.21 -1.15 -0.64
C ILE A 76 6.35 -0.99 -1.87
N PHE A 77 6.45 -1.95 -2.78
CA PHE A 77 5.52 -2.13 -3.90
C PHE A 77 4.92 -3.53 -3.81
N ALA A 78 3.61 -3.62 -3.64
CA ALA A 78 2.90 -4.89 -3.53
C ALA A 78 1.85 -5.02 -4.63
N LEU A 79 1.82 -6.17 -5.28
CA LEU A 79 0.77 -6.52 -6.24
C LEU A 79 -0.25 -7.41 -5.54
N LEU A 80 -1.49 -6.93 -5.43
CA LEU A 80 -2.58 -7.63 -4.76
C LEU A 80 -3.55 -8.26 -5.78
N PRO A 81 -4.14 -9.41 -5.43
CA PRO A 81 -5.08 -10.09 -6.30
C PRO A 81 -6.45 -9.39 -6.37
N ASP A 82 -6.85 -8.72 -5.29
CA ASP A 82 -8.13 -8.03 -5.13
C ASP A 82 -8.04 -6.90 -4.09
N GLU A 83 -9.13 -6.14 -3.95
CA GLU A 83 -9.33 -5.04 -2.98
C GLU A 83 -10.02 -5.53 -1.69
N GLN A 84 -9.89 -6.82 -1.37
CA GLN A 84 -10.55 -7.40 -0.20
C GLN A 84 -9.70 -7.21 1.06
N GLN A 85 -10.38 -7.01 2.19
CA GLN A 85 -9.74 -6.88 3.50
C GLN A 85 -8.73 -8.00 3.77
N GLN A 86 -9.02 -9.22 3.34
CA GLN A 86 -8.15 -10.38 3.55
C GLN A 86 -6.81 -10.25 2.80
N SER A 87 -6.80 -9.65 1.60
CA SER A 87 -5.57 -9.42 0.84
C SER A 87 -4.68 -8.38 1.51
N TYR A 88 -5.28 -7.31 2.03
CA TYR A 88 -4.56 -6.33 2.84
C TYR A 88 -4.00 -6.93 4.13
N LYS A 89 -4.77 -7.75 4.85
CA LYS A 89 -4.27 -8.45 6.06
C LYS A 89 -3.08 -9.33 5.74
N ARG A 90 -3.15 -10.10 4.64
CA ARG A 90 -2.04 -10.94 4.18
C ARG A 90 -0.80 -10.10 3.87
N LEU A 91 -0.95 -9.00 3.14
CA LEU A 91 0.16 -8.08 2.87
C LEU A 91 0.82 -7.61 4.16
N ILE A 92 0.03 -7.11 5.11
CA ILE A 92 0.57 -6.51 6.34
C ILE A 92 1.29 -7.57 7.18
N LYS A 93 0.74 -8.80 7.29
CA LYS A 93 1.43 -9.91 7.94
C LYS A 93 2.80 -10.19 7.32
N GLU A 94 2.86 -10.28 5.99
CA GLU A 94 4.14 -10.51 5.32
C GLU A 94 5.11 -9.33 5.51
N LEU A 95 4.63 -8.08 5.53
CA LEU A 95 5.48 -6.93 5.85
C LEU A 95 6.03 -6.99 7.28
N CYS A 96 5.24 -7.44 8.23
CA CYS A 96 5.68 -7.61 9.62
C CYS A 96 6.69 -8.76 9.77
N HIS A 97 6.59 -9.81 8.93
CA HIS A 97 7.62 -10.84 8.85
C HIS A 97 8.92 -10.32 8.21
N LEU A 98 8.80 -9.50 7.16
CA LEU A 98 9.95 -8.92 6.45
C LEU A 98 10.66 -7.83 7.27
N CYS A 99 9.92 -7.09 8.09
CA CYS A 99 10.39 -6.00 8.93
C CYS A 99 9.92 -6.19 10.39
N PRO A 100 10.54 -7.10 11.17
CA PRO A 100 10.13 -7.37 12.55
C PRO A 100 10.29 -6.19 13.50
N ALA A 101 11.14 -5.20 13.16
CA ALA A 101 11.33 -3.99 13.95
C ALA A 101 10.48 -2.81 13.45
N TRP A 102 9.47 -3.07 12.61
CA TRP A 102 8.60 -2.01 12.08
C TRP A 102 7.52 -1.60 13.10
N PHE A 103 7.64 -0.37 13.60
CA PHE A 103 6.70 0.22 14.56
C PHE A 103 6.36 1.67 14.17
N PRO A 104 5.49 1.90 13.17
CA PRO A 104 5.11 3.26 12.79
C PRO A 104 4.36 3.93 13.94
N LYS A 105 4.60 5.23 14.18
CA LYS A 105 3.85 6.02 15.16
C LYS A 105 2.57 6.60 14.55
N SER A 106 2.60 6.92 13.25
CA SER A 106 1.44 7.40 12.53
C SER A 106 1.36 6.75 11.15
N SER A 107 0.14 6.55 10.69
CA SER A 107 -0.12 6.06 9.34
C SER A 107 -1.24 6.86 8.69
N MET A 108 -1.03 7.20 7.44
CA MET A 108 -2.04 7.75 6.55
C MET A 108 -2.37 6.69 5.50
N VAL A 109 -3.56 6.11 5.58
CA VAL A 109 -3.96 4.98 4.72
C VAL A 109 -5.05 5.43 3.75
N ASP A 110 -4.99 4.93 2.51
CA ASP A 110 -6.04 5.05 1.49
C ASP A 110 -7.44 4.83 2.09
N PHE A 111 -8.43 5.60 1.63
CA PHE A 111 -9.80 5.64 2.19
C PHE A 111 -10.63 4.38 1.94
N GLU A 112 -10.05 3.35 1.31
CA GLU A 112 -10.67 2.04 1.31
C GLU A 112 -10.87 1.54 2.74
N LYS A 113 -12.13 1.46 3.16
CA LYS A 113 -12.54 1.00 4.49
C LYS A 113 -11.89 -0.34 4.85
N TRP A 114 -11.74 -1.23 3.87
CA TRP A 114 -11.13 -2.54 4.04
C TRP A 114 -9.62 -2.46 4.29
N ALA A 115 -8.91 -1.53 3.63
CA ALA A 115 -7.48 -1.31 3.86
C ALA A 115 -7.23 -0.73 5.25
N ILE A 116 -8.01 0.28 5.67
CA ILE A 116 -7.92 0.87 7.02
C ILE A 116 -8.18 -0.20 8.08
N SER A 117 -9.29 -0.95 7.95
CA SER A 117 -9.66 -1.98 8.93
C SER A 117 -8.67 -3.13 8.98
N ALA A 118 -8.13 -3.58 7.84
CA ALA A 118 -7.07 -4.58 7.82
C ALA A 118 -5.80 -4.08 8.52
N PHE A 119 -5.42 -2.82 8.27
CA PHE A 119 -4.26 -2.21 8.89
C PHE A 119 -4.41 -2.06 10.39
N GLU A 120 -5.53 -1.52 10.84
CA GLU A 120 -5.87 -1.44 12.27
C GLU A 120 -5.78 -2.80 12.95
N GLU A 121 -6.39 -3.85 12.37
CA GLU A 121 -6.39 -5.17 12.99
C GLU A 121 -4.98 -5.76 13.11
N GLU A 122 -4.20 -5.74 12.03
CA GLU A 122 -2.89 -6.39 12.01
C GLU A 122 -1.82 -5.59 12.76
N ILE A 123 -1.80 -4.25 12.63
CA ILE A 123 -0.80 -3.42 13.31
C ILE A 123 -0.99 -3.42 14.83
N ASN A 124 -2.24 -3.51 15.31
CA ASN A 124 -2.54 -3.64 16.73
C ASN A 124 -2.11 -4.98 17.33
N THR A 125 -1.80 -6.00 16.50
CA THR A 125 -1.18 -7.23 17.02
C THR A 125 0.28 -7.03 17.43
N ILE A 126 0.90 -5.95 16.95
CA ILE A 126 2.33 -5.66 17.09
C ILE A 126 2.54 -4.44 18.00
N THR A 127 1.70 -3.41 17.87
CA THR A 127 1.78 -2.19 18.68
C THR A 127 0.41 -1.54 18.87
N ASN A 128 0.07 -1.21 20.12
CA ASN A 128 -1.20 -0.57 20.48
C ASN A 128 -1.15 0.98 20.40
N SER A 129 -0.09 1.55 19.83
CA SER A 129 0.18 3.01 19.93
C SER A 129 0.20 3.73 18.58
N VAL A 130 -0.20 3.08 17.49
CA VAL A 130 -0.20 3.70 16.15
C VAL A 130 -1.42 4.60 15.99
N LYS A 131 -1.21 5.86 15.61
CA LYS A 131 -2.29 6.77 15.24
C LYS A 131 -2.62 6.59 13.76
N ILE A 132 -3.80 6.05 13.47
CA ILE A 132 -4.25 5.77 12.10
C ILE A 132 -5.17 6.91 11.64
N SER A 133 -4.91 7.42 10.44
CA SER A 133 -5.69 8.49 9.81
C SER A 133 -5.99 8.17 8.35
N GLY A 134 -7.17 8.55 7.87
CA GLY A 134 -7.55 8.40 6.46
C GLY A 134 -6.89 9.46 5.57
N CYS A 135 -6.58 9.11 4.32
CA CYS A 135 -5.63 9.79 3.45
C CYS A 135 -5.81 11.28 3.07
N PHE A 136 -6.80 12.10 3.46
CA PHE A 136 -7.13 13.43 2.85
C PHE A 136 -7.19 13.58 1.30
N PHE A 137 -6.25 13.05 0.49
CA PHE A 137 -6.22 13.10 -0.97
C PHE A 137 -7.40 12.39 -1.63
N ASP A 138 -7.85 11.22 -1.13
CA ASP A 138 -9.08 10.60 -1.66
C ASP A 138 -10.35 11.21 -1.10
N LEU A 139 -10.29 11.91 0.04
CA LEU A 139 -11.38 12.79 0.46
C LEU A 139 -11.52 13.93 -0.55
N GLN A 140 -10.41 14.54 -0.99
CA GLN A 140 -10.43 15.55 -2.03
C GLN A 140 -10.94 14.98 -3.36
N ARG A 141 -10.52 13.78 -3.79
CA ARG A 141 -11.08 13.12 -4.99
C ARG A 141 -12.56 12.72 -4.85
N SER A 142 -12.97 12.19 -3.70
CA SER A 142 -14.36 11.77 -3.43
C SER A 142 -15.30 12.97 -3.32
N ILE A 143 -14.84 14.09 -2.74
CA ILE A 143 -15.59 15.35 -2.69
C ILE A 143 -15.66 15.96 -4.10
N LEU A 144 -14.53 16.06 -4.81
CA LEU A 144 -14.51 16.64 -6.17
C LEU A 144 -15.31 15.79 -7.18
N GLY A 145 -15.28 14.46 -7.05
CA GLY A 145 -16.10 13.56 -7.86
C GLY A 145 -17.60 13.70 -7.58
N LYS A 146 -18.01 13.97 -6.33
CA LYS A 146 -19.41 14.25 -5.99
C LYS A 146 -19.88 15.63 -6.47
N VAL A 147 -18.99 16.63 -6.49
CA VAL A 147 -19.30 17.98 -7.00
C VAL A 147 -19.43 18.00 -8.53
N GLN A 148 -18.75 17.13 -9.26
CA GLN A 148 -18.90 17.04 -10.73
C GLN A 148 -20.20 16.35 -11.18
N VAL A 149 -20.82 15.49 -10.36
CA VAL A 149 -22.12 14.87 -10.71
C VAL A 149 -23.31 15.78 -10.39
N SER A 150 -23.16 16.76 -9.49
CA SER A 150 -24.27 17.68 -9.15
C SER A 150 -24.44 18.87 -10.11
N ASN A 151 -23.52 19.10 -11.05
CA ASN A 151 -23.61 20.20 -12.03
C ASN A 151 -24.12 19.78 -13.42
N ALA A 152 -24.71 18.58 -13.55
CA ALA A 152 -25.26 18.08 -14.81
C ALA A 152 -26.80 18.19 -14.92
N PHE A 153 -27.47 19.01 -14.09
CA PHE A 153 -28.91 19.31 -14.24
C PHE A 153 -29.24 20.76 -13.91
N THR A 154 -28.75 21.72 -14.71
CA THR A 154 -29.49 22.97 -14.94
C THR A 154 -29.15 23.53 -16.31
N GLN A 155 -29.64 22.87 -17.35
CA GLN A 155 -30.05 23.53 -18.59
C GLN A 155 -30.97 22.57 -19.31
N LEU A 156 -32.29 22.81 -19.23
CA LEU A 156 -33.24 22.61 -20.31
C LEU A 156 -34.59 23.25 -19.90
N ARG A 157 -34.91 24.32 -20.63
CA ARG A 157 -36.10 25.20 -20.65
C ARG A 157 -36.14 26.36 -19.66
#